data_AF-A0A7Y5D6K2-F1
#
_entry.id   AF-A0A7Y5D6K2-F1
#
_cell.length_a   1.000
_cell.length_b   1.000
_cell.length_c   1.000
_cell.angle_alpha   90.00
_cell.angle_beta   90.00
_cell.angle_gamma   90.00
#
_symmetry.space_group_name_H-M   'P 1'
#
loop_
_entity.id
_entity.type
_entity.pdbx_description
1 polymer ?
#
loop_
_entity_poly.entity_id
_entity_poly.type
_entity_poly.pdbx_seq_one_letter_code
_entity_poly.pdbx_strand_id
1 'polypeptide(L)'
;MDQYEMTEEISFERDIAPLFKLYRAGMLWRFDMTKYEDVKEHARPILARIRNGNMPPPPYPSLTEEEVARFTGWIQQGFPP
;
A
#
# COMPACT_ATOMS: atom_id res chain seq x y z
N MET A 1 29.75 14.16 -2.78
CA MET A 1 28.85 13.02 -2.64
C MET A 1 28.29 13.13 -1.24
N ASP A 2 27.05 13.58 -1.09
CA ASP A 2 26.25 13.42 0.14
C ASP A 2 24.86 13.98 -0.18
N GLN A 3 24.09 13.22 -0.96
CA GLN A 3 22.65 13.37 -0.96
C GLN A 3 22.15 12.31 0.01
N TYR A 4 22.04 12.67 1.29
CA TYR A 4 21.14 11.96 2.18
C TYR A 4 19.75 12.20 1.62
N GLU A 5 19.28 11.27 0.79
CA GLU A 5 17.86 11.10 0.53
C GLU A 5 17.24 10.75 1.88
N MET A 6 16.88 11.79 2.63
CA MET A 6 15.88 11.72 3.68
C MET A 6 14.58 11.36 2.96
N THR A 7 14.41 10.08 2.62
CA THR A 7 13.10 9.61 2.21
C THR A 7 12.20 9.89 3.39
N GLU A 8 11.29 10.87 3.28
CA GLU A 8 10.35 11.17 4.34
C GLU A 8 9.72 9.85 4.83
N GLU A 9 9.57 9.73 6.15
CA GLU A 9 8.98 8.54 6.75
C GLU A 9 7.57 8.36 6.19
N ILE A 10 7.34 7.25 5.49
CA ILE A 10 6.05 6.92 4.89
C ILE A 10 5.20 6.34 6.02
N SER A 11 4.09 6.99 6.36
CA SER A 11 3.19 6.52 7.41
C SER A 11 1.97 5.81 6.84
N PHE A 12 1.43 4.85 7.58
CA PHE A 12 0.25 4.14 7.12
C PHE A 12 -0.95 5.08 7.00
N GLU A 13 -1.22 5.90 8.03
CA GLU A 13 -2.40 6.77 8.05
C GLU A 13 -2.40 7.83 6.93
N ARG A 14 -1.24 8.44 6.64
CA ARG A 14 -1.12 9.51 5.66
C ARG A 14 -0.95 8.99 4.24
N ASP A 15 -0.14 7.95 4.06
CA ASP A 15 0.40 7.61 2.75
C ASP A 15 -0.16 6.29 2.19
N ILE A 16 -0.60 5.36 3.04
CA ILE A 16 -1.01 4.00 2.62
C ILE A 16 -2.53 3.80 2.70
N ALA A 17 -3.16 4.16 3.82
CA ALA A 17 -4.61 4.00 3.98
C ALA A 17 -5.43 4.71 2.89
N PRO A 18 -5.06 5.93 2.43
CA PRO A 18 -5.78 6.58 1.34
C PRO A 18 -5.71 5.83 0.01
N LEU A 19 -4.59 5.15 -0.29
CA LEU A 19 -4.42 4.36 -1.53
C LEU A 19 -5.46 3.26 -1.63
N PHE A 20 -5.80 2.63 -0.50
CA PHE A 20 -6.70 1.48 -0.48
C PHE A 20 -8.15 1.82 -0.14
N LYS A 21 -8.46 3.08 0.20
CA LYS A 21 -9.79 3.52 0.64
C LYS A 21 -10.88 3.18 -0.37
N LEU A 22 -10.59 3.30 -1.67
CA LEU A 22 -11.54 2.97 -2.75
C LEU A 22 -11.84 1.47 -2.86
N TYR A 23 -10.90 0.61 -2.45
CA TYR A 23 -11.03 -0.85 -2.56
C TYR A 23 -11.59 -1.49 -1.30
N ARG A 24 -11.66 -0.74 -0.20
CA ARG A 24 -12.08 -1.22 1.12
C ARG A 24 -13.37 -2.04 1.05
N ALA A 25 -14.44 -1.47 0.50
CA ALA A 25 -15.75 -2.11 0.47
C ALA A 25 -15.72 -3.48 -0.23
N GLY A 26 -14.94 -3.62 -1.31
CA GLY A 26 -14.79 -4.87 -2.06
C GLY A 26 -13.90 -5.91 -1.40
N MET A 27 -13.22 -5.57 -0.30
CA MET A 27 -12.27 -6.45 0.42
C MET A 27 -12.69 -6.76 1.85
N LEU A 28 -13.68 -6.06 2.41
CA LEU A 28 -14.19 -6.29 3.77
C LEU A 28 -14.64 -7.74 4.04
N TRP A 29 -14.94 -8.53 3.00
CA TRP A 29 -15.23 -9.97 3.13
C TRP A 29 -14.00 -10.80 3.54
N ARG A 30 -12.79 -10.26 3.43
CA ARG A 30 -11.52 -10.95 3.71
C ARG A 30 -10.66 -10.25 4.77
N PHE A 31 -10.55 -8.92 4.72
CA PHE A 31 -9.94 -8.02 5.73
C PHE A 31 -10.14 -6.54 5.35
N ASP A 32 -9.89 -5.60 6.28
CA ASP A 32 -10.05 -4.16 6.02
C ASP A 32 -8.76 -3.54 5.45
N MET A 33 -8.77 -3.15 4.17
CA MET A 33 -7.60 -2.54 3.52
C MET A 33 -7.22 -1.14 4.02
N THR A 34 -7.98 -0.59 4.97
CA THR A 34 -7.68 0.70 5.61
C THR A 34 -7.32 0.54 7.09
N LYS A 35 -7.16 -0.70 7.57
CA LYS A 35 -6.72 -1.01 8.92
C LYS A 35 -5.25 -1.43 8.92
N TYR A 36 -4.44 -0.74 9.73
CA TYR A 36 -2.99 -0.92 9.78
C TYR A 36 -2.58 -2.40 9.93
N GLU A 37 -3.12 -3.08 10.94
CA GLU A 37 -2.77 -4.47 11.24
C GLU A 37 -3.08 -5.42 10.06
N ASP A 38 -4.25 -5.26 9.45
CA ASP A 38 -4.71 -6.09 8.33
C ASP A 38 -3.81 -5.89 7.10
N VAL A 39 -3.45 -4.63 6.79
CA VAL A 39 -2.58 -4.31 5.65
C VAL A 39 -1.14 -4.75 5.90
N LYS A 40 -0.63 -4.57 7.12
CA LYS A 40 0.71 -5.01 7.53
C LYS A 40 0.85 -6.53 7.46
N GLU A 41 -0.11 -7.28 8.00
CA GLU A 41 -0.12 -8.75 7.95
C GLU A 41 -0.10 -9.27 6.51
N HIS A 42 -0.75 -8.55 5.59
CA HIS A 42 -0.90 -8.97 4.19
C HIS A 42 -0.05 -8.19 3.19
N ALA A 43 0.93 -7.40 3.65
CA ALA A 43 1.59 -6.43 2.79
C ALA A 43 2.33 -7.06 1.59
N ARG A 44 3.05 -8.17 1.82
CA ARG A 44 3.76 -8.90 0.74
C ARG A 44 2.80 -9.52 -0.28
N PRO A 45 1.74 -10.28 0.13
CA PRO A 45 0.71 -10.73 -0.79
C PRO A 45 0.02 -9.61 -1.58
N ILE A 46 -0.30 -8.49 -0.92
CA ILE A 46 -0.91 -7.31 -1.57
C ILE A 46 0.04 -6.78 -2.66
N LEU A 47 1.31 -6.55 -2.32
CA LEU A 47 2.31 -6.02 -3.27
C LEU A 47 2.49 -6.94 -4.48
N ALA A 48 2.52 -8.27 -4.26
CA ALA A 48 2.62 -9.24 -5.35
C ALA A 48 1.40 -9.17 -6.28
N ARG A 49 0.19 -9.02 -5.75
CA ARG A 49 -1.03 -8.88 -6.56
C ARG A 49 -1.06 -7.58 -7.36
N ILE A 50 -0.64 -6.47 -6.75
CA ILE A 50 -0.52 -5.17 -7.43
C ILE A 50 0.46 -5.29 -8.60
N ARG A 51 1.66 -5.85 -8.38
CA ARG A 51 2.69 -6.02 -9.43
C ARG A 51 2.25 -6.96 -10.56
N ASN A 52 1.40 -7.94 -10.25
CA ASN A 52 0.84 -8.84 -11.25
C ASN A 52 -0.42 -8.29 -11.93
N GLY A 53 -0.84 -7.06 -11.65
CA GLY A 53 -2.03 -6.42 -12.24
C GLY A 53 -3.37 -7.01 -11.77
N ASN A 54 -3.37 -7.83 -10.70
CA ASN A 54 -4.56 -8.47 -10.15
C ASN A 54 -5.22 -7.65 -9.04
N MET A 55 -4.61 -6.52 -8.68
CA MET A 55 -5.15 -5.59 -7.72
C MET A 55 -4.91 -4.16 -8.20
N PRO A 56 -5.92 -3.29 -8.15
CA PRO A 56 -7.28 -3.54 -7.69
C PRO A 56 -8.12 -4.34 -8.72
N PRO A 57 -9.24 -4.97 -8.29
CA PRO A 57 -10.13 -5.65 -9.22
C PRO A 57 -10.84 -4.64 -10.15
N PRO A 58 -11.30 -5.05 -11.34
CA PRO A 58 -12.19 -4.22 -12.14
C PRO A 58 -13.46 -3.84 -11.35
N PRO A 59 -14.05 -2.64 -11.56
CA PRO A 59 -13.69 -1.63 -12.57
C PRO A 59 -12.69 -0.57 -12.08
N TYR A 60 -11.99 -0.80 -10.97
CA TYR A 60 -11.11 0.21 -10.38
C TYR A 60 -9.83 0.42 -11.20
N PRO A 61 -9.27 1.65 -11.24
CA PRO A 61 -8.01 1.91 -11.91
C PRO A 61 -6.84 1.27 -11.15
N SER A 62 -5.87 0.74 -11.90
CA SER A 62 -4.59 0.29 -11.35
C SER A 62 -3.87 1.40 -10.60
N LEU A 63 -3.10 1.02 -9.57
CA LEU A 63 -2.20 1.96 -8.89
C LEU A 63 -1.13 2.46 -9.87
N THR A 64 -0.74 3.73 -9.73
CA THR A 64 0.39 4.30 -10.47
C THR A 64 1.72 3.74 -9.96
N GLU A 65 2.78 3.85 -10.75
CA GLU A 65 4.12 3.41 -10.32
C GLU A 65 4.58 4.11 -9.03
N GLU A 66 4.21 5.37 -8.83
CA GLU A 66 4.51 6.13 -7.61
C GLU A 66 3.78 5.58 -6.39
N GLU A 67 2.51 5.18 -6.54
CA GLU A 67 1.72 4.55 -5.47
C GLU A 67 2.28 3.17 -5.12
N VAL A 68 2.72 2.40 -6.12
CA VAL A 68 3.41 1.11 -5.92
C VAL A 68 4.76 1.32 -5.21
N ALA A 69 5.52 2.33 -5.59
CA ALA A 69 6.79 2.68 -4.96
C ALA A 69 6.59 3.10 -3.51
N ARG A 70 5.56 3.91 -3.22
CA ARG A 70 5.19 4.31 -1.85
C ARG A 70 4.82 3.12 -0.98
N PHE A 71 3.98 2.21 -1.46
CA PHE A 71 3.65 0.99 -0.71
C PHE A 71 4.87 0.08 -0.51
N THR A 72 5.74 -0.02 -1.53
CA THR A 72 7.02 -0.76 -1.42
C THR A 72 7.93 -0.11 -0.37
N GLY A 73 8.03 1.21 -0.35
CA GLY A 73 8.84 1.97 0.60
C GLY A 73 8.34 1.81 2.03
N TRP A 74 7.03 1.87 2.27
CA TRP A 74 6.44 1.61 3.59
C TRP A 74 6.80 0.23 4.15
N ILE A 75 6.78 -0.80 3.30
CA ILE A 75 7.23 -2.16 3.67
C ILE A 75 8.71 -2.17 4.03
N GLN A 76 9.55 -1.47 3.26
CA GLN A 76 10.99 -1.39 3.47
C GLN A 76 11.36 -0.63 4.74
N GLN A 77 10.59 0.39 5.11
CA GLN A 77 10.76 1.18 6.33
C GLN A 77 10.26 0.46 7.59
N GLY A 78 9.71 -0.76 7.47
CA GLY A 78 9.29 -1.56 8.62
C GLY A 78 7.89 -1.24 9.14
N PHE A 79 7.01 -0.74 8.25
CA PHE A 79 5.60 -0.44 8.55
C PHE A 79 5.38 0.67 9.58
N PRO A 80 5.92 1.90 9.38
CA PRO A 80 5.56 3.03 10.24
C PRO A 80 4.03 3.24 10.28
N PRO A 81 3.42 3.46 11.45
CA PRO A 81 1.99 3.73 11.59
C PRO A 81 1.61 5.06 10.92
#